data_AF-X1KI95-F1
#
_entry.id   AF-X1KI95-F1
#
_cell.length_a   1.000
_cell.length_b   1.000
_cell.length_c   1.000
_cell.angle_alpha   90.00
_cell.angle_beta   90.00
_cell.angle_gamma   90.00
#
_symmetry.space_group_name_H-M   'P 1'
#
loop_
_entity.id
_entity.type
_entity.pdbx_description
1 polymer ?
#
loop_
_entity_poly.entity_id
_entity_poly.type
_entity_poly.pdbx_seq_one_letter_code
_entity_poly.pdbx_strand_id
1 'polypeptide(L)' 'MLVKNADVLVQNARTPKLSKARGILVELVDSAIRAGDPSSSIRKWVKVEADKLKVGNYEVDLSRLD' A
#
# COMPACT_ATOMS: atom_id res chain seq x y z
N MET A 1 -2.53 3.75 -8.75
CA MET A 1 -3.73 3.06 -8.26
C MET A 1 -3.47 1.56 -8.28
N LEU A 2 -3.80 0.89 -7.19
CA LEU A 2 -3.74 -0.57 -6.99
C LEU A 2 -4.94 -1.27 -7.63
N VAL A 3 -6.06 -0.57 -7.79
CA VAL A 3 -7.22 -1.05 -8.53
C VAL A 3 -6.87 -1.14 -10.02
N LYS A 4 -6.85 -2.36 -10.56
CA LYS A 4 -6.57 -2.62 -11.97
C LYS A 4 -7.66 -1.99 -12.85
N ASN A 5 -7.26 -1.36 -13.96
CA ASN A 5 -8.16 -0.72 -14.93
C ASN A 5 -9.07 0.38 -14.36
N ALA A 6 -8.65 1.03 -13.27
CA ALA A 6 -9.40 2.11 -12.63
C ALA A 6 -9.86 3.20 -13.61
N ASP A 7 -8.98 3.66 -14.48
CA ASP A 7 -9.28 4.72 -15.45
C ASP A 7 -10.36 4.28 -16.45
N VAL A 8 -10.28 3.03 -16.92
CA VAL A 8 -11.27 2.43 -17.85
C VAL A 8 -12.63 2.29 -17.17
N LEU A 9 -12.69 1.96 -15.88
CA LEU A 9 -13.94 1.88 -15.12
C LEU A 9 -14.63 3.25 -15.04
N VAL A 10 -13.86 4.31 -14.78
CA VAL A 10 -14.37 5.69 -14.68
C VAL A 10 -14.79 6.24 -16.05
N GLN A 11 -14.01 5.95 -17.10
CA GLN A 11 -14.27 6.40 -18.47
C GLN A 11 -15.45 5.67 -19.13
N ASN A 12 -15.67 4.39 -18.82
CA ASN A 12 -16.82 3.62 -19.34
C ASN A 12 -18.16 3.95 -18.63
N ALA A 13 -18.23 5.06 -17.90
CA ALA A 13 -19.46 5.47 -17.25
C ALA A 13 -20.41 6.13 -18.27
N ARG A 14 -21.64 5.63 -18.34
CA ARG A 14 -22.67 6.15 -19.27
C ARG A 14 -23.15 7.56 -18.95
N THR A 15 -22.89 8.05 -17.74
CA THR A 15 -23.30 9.39 -17.30
C THR A 15 -22.22 10.02 -16.39
N PRO A 16 -22.15 11.36 -16.31
CA PRO A 16 -21.23 12.05 -15.41
C PRO A 16 -21.41 11.68 -13.93
N LYS A 17 -22.65 11.44 -13.50
CA LYS A 17 -22.97 11.02 -12.13
C LYS A 17 -22.38 9.63 -11.81
N LEU A 18 -22.50 8.69 -12.75
CA LEU A 18 -21.91 7.36 -12.61
C LEU A 18 -20.38 7.40 -12.66
N SER A 19 -19.80 8.30 -13.46
CA SER A 19 -18.34 8.48 -13.52
C SER A 19 -17.79 8.94 -12.17
N LYS A 20 -18.42 9.94 -11.56
CA LYS A 20 -18.08 10.40 -10.20
C LYS A 20 -18.23 9.29 -9.15
N ALA A 21 -19.34 8.56 -9.18
CA ALA A 21 -19.56 7.44 -8.25
C ALA A 21 -18.49 6.35 -8.39
N ARG A 22 -18.07 6.03 -9.61
CA ARG A 22 -16.99 5.06 -9.87
C ARG A 22 -15.62 5.58 -9.42
N GLY A 23 -15.35 6.87 -9.58
CA GLY A 23 -14.12 7.48 -9.04
C GLY A 23 -14.03 7.33 -7.52
N ILE A 24 -15.09 7.67 -6.80
CA ILE A 24 -15.17 7.50 -5.34
C ILE A 24 -14.97 6.03 -4.94
N LEU A 25 -15.62 5.10 -5.64
CA LEU A 25 -15.47 3.66 -5.38
C LEU A 25 -14.01 3.19 -5.54
N VAL A 26 -13.35 3.60 -6.62
CA VAL A 26 -11.94 3.27 -6.88
C VAL A 26 -11.05 3.79 -5.76
N GLU A 27 -11.25 5.04 -5.31
CA GLU A 27 -10.46 5.62 -4.21
C GLU A 27 -10.65 4.88 -2.88
N LEU A 28 -11.89 4.49 -2.56
CA LEU A 28 -12.20 3.72 -1.36
C LEU A 28 -11.52 2.34 -1.39
N VAL A 29 -11.60 1.64 -2.52
CA VAL A 29 -10.97 0.33 -2.69
C VAL A 29 -9.45 0.45 -2.67
N ASP A 30 -8.87 1.47 -3.32
CA ASP A 30 -7.42 1.72 -3.29
C ASP A 30 -6.92 1.96 -1.86
N SER A 31 -7.67 2.74 -1.10
CA SER A 31 -7.36 3.04 0.31
C SER A 31 -7.47 1.79 1.19
N ALA A 32 -8.48 0.95 0.96
CA ALA A 32 -8.65 -0.31 1.68
C ALA A 32 -7.52 -1.29 1.40
N ILE A 33 -7.08 -1.42 0.14
CA ILE A 33 -5.94 -2.27 -0.22
C ILE A 33 -4.65 -1.74 0.43
N ARG A 34 -4.41 -0.42 0.42
CA ARG A 34 -3.25 0.18 1.12
C ARG A 34 -3.29 -0.04 2.63
N ALA A 35 -4.46 0.07 3.24
CA ALA A 35 -4.62 -0.18 4.67
C ALA A 35 -4.36 -1.65 5.03
N GLY A 36 -4.72 -2.57 4.13
CA GLY A 36 -4.42 -3.99 4.25
C GLY A 36 -3.00 -4.41 3.83
N ASP A 37 -2.22 -3.53 3.18
CA ASP A 37 -0.85 -3.84 2.74
C ASP A 37 0.06 -4.07 3.97
N PRO A 38 0.48 -5.31 4.24
CA PRO A 38 1.29 -5.63 5.40
C PRO A 38 2.63 -4.91 5.35
N SER A 39 3.13 -4.57 4.15
CA SER A 39 4.41 -3.88 3.95
C SER A 39 4.44 -2.54 4.69
N SER A 40 3.33 -1.80 4.67
CA SER A 40 3.23 -0.50 5.36
C SER A 40 3.24 -0.64 6.88
N SER A 41 2.61 -1.70 7.39
CA SER A 41 2.59 -2.04 8.82
C SER A 41 3.95 -2.59 9.29
N ILE A 42 4.56 -3.46 8.49
CA ILE A 42 5.87 -4.07 8.75
C ILE A 42 6.99 -3.02 8.70
N ARG A 43 6.96 -2.06 7.76
CA ARG A 43 7.95 -0.96 7.71
C ARG A 43 8.02 -0.11 8.99
N LYS A 44 6.94 -0.03 9.78
CA LYS A 44 6.97 0.67 11.08
C LYS A 44 7.79 -0.10 12.11
N TRP A 45 7.82 -1.42 11.99
CA TRP A 45 8.50 -2.33 12.91
C TRP A 45 9.88 -2.74 12.43
N VAL A 46 10.12 -2.70 11.11
CA VAL A 46 11.37 -3.11 10.47
C VAL A 46 12.17 -1.89 10.04
N LYS A 47 13.34 -1.70 10.64
CA LYS A 47 14.31 -0.66 10.27
C LYS A 47 15.67 -1.27 10.04
N VAL A 48 16.37 -0.80 9.02
CA VAL A 48 17.79 -1.11 8.80
C VAL A 48 18.56 0.19 8.97
N GLU A 49 19.46 0.22 9.95
CA GLU A 49 20.32 1.38 10.23
C GLU A 49 21.77 0.89 10.37
N ALA A 50 22.66 1.41 9.51
CA ALA A 50 24.02 0.88 9.34
C ALA A 50 24.01 -0.65 9.11
N ASP A 51 24.61 -1.40 10.03
CA ASP A 51 24.69 -2.87 10.01
C ASP A 51 23.71 -3.52 10.99
N LYS A 52 22.60 -2.86 11.33
CA LYS A 52 21.62 -3.37 12.29
C LYS A 52 20.24 -3.48 11.67
N LEU A 53 19.69 -4.69 11.67
CA LEU A 53 18.30 -4.94 11.36
C LEU A 53 17.49 -4.96 12.65
N LYS A 54 16.63 -3.97 12.82
CA LYS A 54 15.69 -3.89 13.94
C LYS A 54 14.31 -4.34 13.51
N VAL A 55 13.75 -5.32 14.21
CA VAL A 55 12.38 -5.83 14.02
C VAL A 55 11.64 -5.72 15.36
N GLY A 56 10.92 -4.62 15.55
CA GLY A 56 10.28 -4.29 16.83
C GLY A 56 11.31 -4.12 17.95
N ASN A 57 11.25 -4.99 18.96
CA ASN A 57 12.19 -5.01 20.08
C ASN A 57 13.39 -5.95 19.84
N TYR A 58 13.42 -6.66 18.70
CA TYR A 58 14.50 -7.54 18.33
C TYR A 58 15.52 -6.80 17.45
N GLU A 59 16.81 -7.00 17.70
CA GLU A 59 17.90 -6.34 16.98
C GLU A 59 18.91 -7.40 16.53
N VAL A 60 19.22 -7.41 15.24
CA VAL A 60 20.20 -8.30 14.62
C VAL A 60 21.34 -7.46 14.11
N ASP A 61 22.55 -7.81 14.51
CA ASP A 61 23.79 -7.28 13.96
C ASP A 61 24.12 -8.03 12.66
N LEU A 62 24.00 -7.33 11.54
CA LEU A 62 24.24 -7.84 10.19
C LEU A 62 25.73 -7.98 9.88
N SER A 63 26.62 -7.33 10.64
CA SER A 63 28.08 -7.46 10.47
C SER A 63 28.63 -8.84 10.84
N ARG A 64 27.78 -9.70 11.43
CA ARG A 64 28.11 -11.06 11.86
C ARG A 64 27.53 -12.15 10.95
N LEU A 65 26.82 -11.74 9.90
CA LEU A 65 26.27 -12.62 8.87
C LEU A 65 27.23 -12.63 7.68
N ASP A 66 28.40 -13.25 7.87
CA ASP A 66 29.26 -13.69 6.77
C ASP A 66 28.75 -15.04 6.21
#